data_AF-A0A3D1M7A5-F1
#
_entry.id   AF-A0A3D1M7A5-F1
#
_cell.length_a   1.000
_cell.length_b   1.000
_cell.length_c   1.000
_cell.angle_alpha   90.00
_cell.angle_beta   90.00
_cell.angle_gamma   90.00
#
_symmetry.space_group_name_H-M   'P 1'
#
loop_
_entity.id
_entity.type
_entity.pdbx_description
1 polymer ?
#
loop_
_entity_poly.entity_id
_entity_poly.type
_entity_poly.pdbx_seq_one_letter_code
_entity_poly.pdbx_strand_id
1 'polypeptide(L)'
;MKSLSFFTALSERQNNIQKNISRTHVDAPASDCCRIGSKCRQIGSKKKGYNLPVNEFPAWCRRLFCLLLSAFLCLVTLPFRTLYFMEPDDYLLNFIANGSYGWKYSENLVYIRTSVGYLLKGLYHLTGAVNWYAVLLLLVILCSFAVFYDILWLRTRSAAALLLTASLNFLAVPVFFTYTAAAFFSACAGFLLLEDGLFHSRGSNNTGTVELTAGIVFFYFGFALRKDTIVPELALCFPIAMYSFLHTIRGYSPKVQKREGRHSVRHPFHRILPALLAGILLFGGDAVIQSKSYGSDTWRFFSSFNEARTSVVDYNRLSYDLHKTELENAGLSATDYDMLCSWKFADKKVFTIDGMTAAGKLARHSFSLPERVADARQNLQGATLRIFLLPAAAWTFVLFLNFARRRKRRLSPALLSGLTLLMWYLLCAALLLYR
;
A
#
# COMPACT_ATOMS: atom_id res chain seq x y z
N MET A 1 -12.14 -41.87 35.75
CA MET A 1 -12.48 -43.13 35.02
C MET A 1 -13.03 -42.92 33.59
N LYS A 2 -12.86 -41.75 32.93
CA LYS A 2 -13.20 -41.57 31.50
C LYS A 2 -11.99 -41.29 30.59
N SER A 3 -10.76 -41.34 31.12
CA SER A 3 -9.52 -41.13 30.35
C SER A 3 -8.81 -42.42 29.92
N LEU A 4 -9.13 -43.58 30.52
CA LEU A 4 -8.50 -44.87 30.17
C LEU A 4 -9.15 -45.57 28.96
N SER A 5 -10.42 -45.29 28.64
CA SER A 5 -11.13 -45.89 27.50
C SER A 5 -10.71 -45.34 26.14
N PHE A 6 -10.16 -44.12 26.11
CA PHE A 6 -9.71 -43.48 24.87
C PHE A 6 -8.34 -44.02 24.40
N PHE A 7 -7.45 -44.35 25.34
CA PHE A 7 -6.14 -44.92 25.02
C PHE A 7 -6.20 -46.39 24.60
N THR A 8 -7.15 -47.17 25.14
CA THR A 8 -7.40 -48.56 24.71
C THR A 8 -7.99 -48.61 23.29
N ALA A 9 -8.91 -47.71 22.95
CA ALA A 9 -9.48 -47.62 21.60
C ALA A 9 -8.46 -47.18 20.52
N LEU A 10 -7.47 -46.36 20.89
CA LEU A 10 -6.39 -45.96 19.97
C LEU A 10 -5.36 -47.09 19.73
N SER A 11 -5.09 -47.90 20.76
CA SER A 11 -4.17 -49.05 20.66
C SER A 11 -4.74 -50.18 19.80
N GLU A 12 -6.03 -50.51 19.93
CA GLU A 12 -6.69 -51.52 19.08
C GLU A 12 -6.76 -51.10 17.60
N ARG A 13 -6.91 -49.80 17.33
CA ARG A 13 -6.96 -49.28 15.95
C ARG A 13 -5.59 -49.33 15.27
N GLN A 14 -4.49 -49.14 16.00
CA GLN A 14 -3.14 -49.28 15.45
C GLN A 14 -2.78 -50.75 15.17
N ASN A 15 -3.17 -51.68 16.05
CA ASN A 15 -2.92 -53.11 15.85
C ASN A 15 -3.69 -53.69 14.66
N ASN A 16 -4.91 -53.23 14.38
CA ASN A 16 -5.67 -53.65 13.20
C ASN A 16 -5.09 -53.11 11.87
N ILE A 17 -4.47 -51.93 11.88
CA ILE A 17 -3.79 -51.38 10.69
C ILE A 17 -2.49 -52.17 10.40
N GLN A 18 -1.73 -52.56 11.43
CA GLN A 18 -0.54 -53.41 11.26
C GLN A 18 -0.87 -54.84 10.80
N LYS A 19 -2.01 -55.41 11.24
CA LYS A 19 -2.48 -56.73 10.76
C LYS A 19 -2.97 -56.74 9.31
N ASN A 20 -3.47 -55.61 8.79
CA ASN A 20 -3.88 -55.49 7.38
C ASN A 20 -2.71 -55.22 6.43
N ILE A 21 -1.62 -54.61 6.92
CA ILE A 21 -0.40 -54.39 6.11
C ILE A 21 0.44 -55.68 5.99
N SER A 22 0.28 -56.63 6.91
CA SER A 22 0.99 -57.93 6.91
C SER A 22 0.26 -59.06 6.16
N ARG A 23 -0.92 -58.80 5.56
CA ARG A 23 -1.74 -59.79 4.84
C ARG A 23 -1.75 -59.67 3.31
N THR A 24 -0.93 -58.82 2.71
CA THR A 24 -0.90 -58.62 1.24
C THR A 24 0.39 -59.08 0.55
N HIS A 25 1.12 -60.03 1.14
CA HIS A 25 2.17 -60.78 0.46
C HIS A 25 1.93 -62.28 0.68
N VAL A 26 2.15 -63.10 -0.37
CA VAL A 26 1.99 -64.59 -0.44
C VAL A 26 0.54 -64.98 -0.82
N ASP A 27 0.15 -65.57 -1.96
CA ASP A 27 0.80 -66.21 -3.12
C ASP A 27 -0.13 -66.08 -4.35
N ALA A 28 0.44 -65.89 -5.55
CA ALA A 28 -0.27 -66.10 -6.81
C ALA A 28 0.52 -67.13 -7.65
N PRO A 29 -0.14 -68.13 -8.26
CA PRO A 29 0.53 -69.29 -8.87
C PRO A 29 1.25 -68.93 -10.16
N ALA A 30 2.40 -69.56 -10.34
CA ALA A 30 3.25 -69.48 -11.52
C ALA A 30 2.66 -70.28 -12.69
N SER A 31 1.99 -69.60 -13.61
CA SER A 31 1.88 -70.02 -15.01
C SER A 31 1.35 -68.85 -15.84
N ASP A 32 2.27 -68.02 -16.35
CA ASP A 32 2.12 -67.23 -17.59
C ASP A 32 3.39 -66.37 -17.82
N CYS A 33 4.53 -67.05 -17.95
CA CYS A 33 5.75 -66.47 -18.48
C CYS A 33 5.67 -66.48 -20.02
N CYS A 34 5.18 -65.40 -20.63
CA CYS A 34 5.67 -64.86 -21.93
C CYS A 34 4.73 -63.78 -22.49
N ARG A 35 4.90 -62.53 -22.06
CA ARG A 35 4.80 -61.31 -22.88
C ARG A 35 4.95 -60.10 -21.97
N ILE A 36 5.45 -59.00 -22.54
CA ILE A 36 5.70 -57.69 -21.89
C ILE A 36 7.13 -57.55 -21.33
N GLY A 37 8.12 -57.93 -22.13
CA GLY A 37 9.41 -57.25 -22.12
C GLY A 37 9.33 -55.97 -22.97
N SER A 38 9.08 -54.80 -22.35
CA SER A 38 9.40 -53.47 -22.94
C SER A 38 9.10 -52.23 -22.07
N LYS A 39 8.87 -52.33 -20.74
CA LYS A 39 8.49 -51.15 -19.92
C LYS A 39 9.17 -50.97 -18.55
N CYS A 40 10.34 -51.58 -18.30
CA CYS A 40 11.06 -51.40 -17.03
C CYS A 40 12.49 -50.88 -17.21
N ARG A 41 12.65 -49.72 -17.85
CA ARG A 41 13.93 -49.00 -17.83
C ARG A 41 13.74 -47.49 -17.86
N GLN A 42 13.23 -46.91 -16.76
CA GLN A 42 13.43 -45.50 -16.37
C GLN A 42 12.86 -45.25 -14.95
N ILE A 43 13.49 -45.80 -13.92
CA ILE A 43 13.34 -45.30 -12.55
C ILE A 43 14.67 -44.65 -12.18
N GLY A 44 14.85 -43.42 -12.65
CA GLY A 44 15.93 -42.53 -12.23
C GLY A 44 15.47 -41.67 -11.05
N SER A 45 16.28 -41.66 -9.99
CA SER A 45 16.05 -41.05 -8.68
C SER A 45 15.39 -39.66 -8.71
N LYS A 46 14.20 -39.53 -8.11
CA LYS A 46 13.70 -38.24 -7.60
C LYS A 46 13.99 -38.15 -6.11
N LYS A 47 15.03 -37.40 -5.74
CA LYS A 47 15.25 -36.90 -4.37
C LYS A 47 13.99 -36.14 -3.93
N LYS A 48 13.21 -36.73 -3.00
CA LYS A 48 12.13 -36.03 -2.28
C LYS A 48 12.78 -35.00 -1.35
N GLY A 49 12.93 -33.77 -1.84
CA GLY A 49 12.98 -32.61 -0.94
C GLY A 49 11.60 -32.43 -0.34
N TYR A 50 11.50 -32.39 0.98
CA TYR A 50 10.26 -32.04 1.69
C TYR A 50 9.88 -30.59 1.36
N ASN A 51 9.16 -30.41 0.26
CA ASN A 51 8.41 -29.19 0.01
C ASN A 51 7.13 -29.31 0.84
N LEU A 52 7.02 -28.50 1.90
CA LEU A 52 5.76 -28.30 2.61
C LEU A 52 4.64 -28.01 1.58
N PRO A 53 3.52 -28.75 1.61
CA PRO A 53 2.45 -28.61 0.63
C PRO A 53 1.58 -27.39 0.96
N VAL A 54 2.05 -26.18 0.66
CA VAL A 54 1.27 -24.93 0.88
C VAL A 54 0.26 -24.69 -0.27
N ASN A 55 -0.29 -25.76 -0.84
CA ASN A 55 -1.38 -25.67 -1.83
C ASN A 55 -2.77 -25.95 -1.22
N GLU A 56 -2.89 -26.12 0.11
CA GLU A 56 -4.14 -26.59 0.74
C GLU A 56 -5.06 -25.49 1.31
N PHE A 57 -4.61 -24.23 1.45
CA PHE A 57 -5.49 -23.18 1.96
C PHE A 57 -6.26 -22.46 0.85
N PRO A 58 -7.60 -22.34 0.95
CA PRO A 58 -8.39 -21.49 0.09
C PRO A 58 -7.86 -20.05 0.11
N ALA A 59 -7.86 -19.38 -1.06
CA ALA A 59 -7.32 -18.02 -1.20
C ALA A 59 -8.00 -17.02 -0.23
N TRP A 60 -9.29 -17.21 0.06
CA TRP A 60 -10.03 -16.37 0.99
C TRP A 60 -9.53 -16.50 2.44
N CYS A 61 -9.17 -17.71 2.90
CA CYS A 61 -8.62 -17.92 4.24
C CYS A 61 -7.31 -17.17 4.42
N ARG A 62 -6.44 -17.24 3.42
CA ARG A 62 -5.14 -16.54 3.43
C ARG A 62 -5.32 -15.03 3.45
N ARG A 63 -6.21 -14.50 2.60
CA ARG A 63 -6.52 -13.06 2.57
C ARG A 63 -7.11 -12.56 3.88
N LEU A 64 -8.02 -13.34 4.47
CA LEU A 64 -8.58 -13.04 5.78
C LEU A 64 -7.47 -13.02 6.85
N PHE A 65 -6.56 -14.00 6.83
CA PHE A 65 -5.39 -14.00 7.72
C PHE A 65 -4.51 -12.76 7.53
N CYS A 66 -4.21 -12.36 6.28
CA CYS A 66 -3.43 -11.15 6.00
C CYS A 66 -4.12 -9.88 6.49
N LEU A 67 -5.45 -9.79 6.35
CA LEU A 67 -6.25 -8.68 6.87
C LEU A 67 -6.25 -8.64 8.40
N LEU A 68 -6.47 -9.78 9.05
CA LEU A 68 -6.44 -9.90 10.51
C LEU A 68 -5.05 -9.60 11.08
N LEU A 69 -3.99 -10.03 10.41
CA LEU A 69 -2.61 -9.69 10.78
C LEU A 69 -2.39 -8.18 10.68
N SER A 70 -2.84 -7.54 9.60
CA SER A 70 -2.75 -6.09 9.42
C SER A 70 -3.49 -5.34 10.54
N ALA A 71 -4.73 -5.76 10.81
CA ALA A 71 -5.57 -5.20 11.85
C ALA A 71 -4.95 -5.38 13.24
N PHE A 72 -4.46 -6.57 13.56
CA PHE A 72 -3.79 -6.86 14.83
C PHE A 72 -2.58 -5.95 15.04
N LEU A 73 -1.70 -5.83 14.03
CA LEU A 73 -0.51 -4.97 14.14
C LEU A 73 -0.88 -3.51 14.35
N CYS A 74 -1.92 -3.02 13.68
CA CYS A 74 -2.42 -1.67 13.92
C CYS A 74 -2.99 -1.51 15.33
N LEU A 75 -3.83 -2.45 15.79
CA LEU A 75 -4.42 -2.41 17.13
C LEU A 75 -3.36 -2.45 18.24
N VAL A 76 -2.29 -3.23 18.06
CA VAL A 76 -1.17 -3.31 19.00
C VAL A 76 -0.41 -1.98 19.08
N THR A 77 -0.47 -1.11 18.07
CA THR A 77 0.21 0.21 18.12
C THR A 77 -0.57 1.26 18.92
N LEU A 78 -1.89 1.14 19.03
CA LEU A 78 -2.77 2.13 19.68
C LEU A 78 -2.46 2.39 21.17
N PRO A 79 -2.04 1.39 21.99
CA PRO A 79 -1.66 1.64 23.38
C PRO A 79 -0.32 2.37 23.54
N PHE A 80 0.60 2.24 22.59
CA PHE A 80 1.94 2.83 22.70
C PHE A 80 2.00 4.29 22.26
N ARG A 81 0.99 4.77 21.51
CA ARG A 81 0.88 6.16 21.07
C ARG A 81 -0.59 6.52 20.84
N THR A 82 -1.00 7.69 21.31
CA THR A 82 -2.28 8.27 20.90
C THR A 82 -2.28 8.44 19.38
N LEU A 83 -3.31 7.94 18.71
CA LEU A 83 -3.47 8.13 17.27
C LEU A 83 -3.71 9.63 17.03
N TYR A 84 -2.74 10.30 16.43
CA TYR A 84 -2.81 11.70 16.10
C TYR A 84 -2.31 11.91 14.67
N PHE A 85 -2.81 12.94 14.00
CA PHE A 85 -2.38 13.25 12.63
C PHE A 85 -0.98 13.85 12.65
N MET A 86 -0.07 13.30 11.85
CA MET A 86 1.33 13.71 11.88
C MET A 86 1.53 15.13 11.33
N GLU A 87 0.79 15.51 10.29
CA GLU A 87 0.94 16.79 9.61
C GLU A 87 -0.22 17.76 9.93
N PRO A 88 0.04 19.09 10.01
CA PRO A 88 -1.01 20.10 10.22
C PRO A 88 -2.16 20.02 9.20
N ASP A 89 -1.85 19.74 7.94
CA ASP A 89 -2.82 19.62 6.84
C ASP A 89 -3.86 18.55 7.10
N ASP A 90 -3.48 17.44 7.73
CA ASP A 90 -4.41 16.36 8.06
C ASP A 90 -5.45 16.81 9.09
N TYR A 91 -5.06 17.65 10.07
CA TYR A 91 -6.02 18.26 10.98
C TYR A 91 -6.97 19.19 10.25
N LEU A 92 -6.44 20.05 9.37
CA LEU A 92 -7.25 20.96 8.56
C LEU A 92 -8.27 20.17 7.71
N LEU A 93 -7.84 19.12 7.02
CA LEU A 93 -8.70 18.26 6.21
C LEU A 93 -9.76 17.56 7.04
N ASN A 94 -9.38 17.03 8.21
CA ASN A 94 -10.32 16.47 9.15
C ASN A 94 -11.38 17.49 9.61
N PHE A 95 -10.97 18.72 9.95
CA PHE A 95 -11.88 19.78 10.36
C PHE A 95 -12.82 20.23 9.25
N ILE A 96 -12.35 20.27 8.00
CA ILE A 96 -13.21 20.57 6.84
C ILE A 96 -14.21 19.44 6.62
N ALA A 97 -13.76 18.18 6.67
CA ALA A 97 -14.59 17.01 6.44
C ALA A 97 -15.69 16.87 7.50
N ASN A 98 -15.33 17.01 8.78
CA ASN A 98 -16.25 16.87 9.91
C ASN A 98 -17.07 18.13 10.21
N GLY A 99 -16.82 19.23 9.49
CA GLY A 99 -17.54 20.50 9.59
C GLY A 99 -17.12 21.42 10.75
N SER A 100 -16.11 21.06 11.52
CA SER A 100 -15.58 21.92 12.61
C SER A 100 -14.87 23.18 12.07
N TYR A 101 -14.49 23.19 10.79
CA TYR A 101 -13.86 24.35 10.14
C TYR A 101 -14.88 25.44 9.71
N GLY A 102 -16.14 25.36 10.13
CA GLY A 102 -17.17 26.38 9.89
C GLY A 102 -17.95 26.24 8.60
N TRP A 103 -17.81 25.11 7.90
CA TRP A 103 -18.74 24.64 6.87
C TRP A 103 -19.52 23.47 7.47
N LYS A 104 -20.78 23.21 7.07
CA LYS A 104 -21.33 21.85 7.26
C LYS A 104 -20.42 20.83 6.55
N TYR A 105 -20.61 19.54 6.75
CA TYR A 105 -19.82 18.48 6.10
C TYR A 105 -19.54 18.81 4.62
N SER A 106 -18.26 19.06 4.31
CA SER A 106 -17.83 19.57 3.01
C SER A 106 -17.17 18.47 2.19
N GLU A 107 -17.57 18.35 0.93
CA GLU A 107 -16.95 17.51 -0.09
C GLU A 107 -15.67 18.13 -0.66
N ASN A 108 -15.44 19.43 -0.42
CA ASN A 108 -14.31 20.17 -0.97
C ASN A 108 -13.16 20.14 0.03
N LEU A 109 -12.36 19.09 -0.07
CA LEU A 109 -11.16 18.88 0.74
C LEU A 109 -9.93 19.38 -0.02
N VAL A 110 -8.97 19.95 0.71
CA VAL A 110 -7.72 20.42 0.12
C VAL A 110 -6.90 19.20 -0.33
N TYR A 111 -6.35 19.23 -1.54
CA TYR A 111 -5.56 18.12 -2.16
C TYR A 111 -6.33 16.83 -2.51
N ILE A 112 -7.35 16.47 -1.73
CA ILE A 112 -8.18 15.28 -1.93
C ILE A 112 -9.26 15.56 -2.97
N ARG A 113 -9.49 14.61 -3.88
CA ARG A 113 -10.53 14.74 -4.91
C ARG A 113 -11.93 14.77 -4.33
N THR A 114 -12.82 15.50 -5.00
CA THR A 114 -14.19 15.74 -4.52
C THR A 114 -15.01 14.45 -4.41
N SER A 115 -14.70 13.42 -5.18
CA SER A 115 -15.31 12.08 -5.07
C SER A 115 -15.13 11.45 -3.69
N VAL A 116 -13.92 11.48 -3.13
CA VAL A 116 -13.63 11.02 -1.76
C VAL A 116 -14.28 11.97 -0.74
N GLY A 117 -14.31 13.27 -1.04
CA GLY A 117 -15.05 14.25 -0.24
C GLY A 117 -16.54 13.94 -0.12
N TYR A 118 -17.22 13.57 -1.21
CA TYR A 118 -18.62 13.16 -1.19
C TYR A 118 -18.84 11.88 -0.38
N LEU A 119 -17.92 10.91 -0.48
CA LEU A 119 -17.94 9.71 0.35
C LEU A 119 -17.89 10.07 1.84
N LEU A 120 -16.93 10.91 2.24
CA LEU A 120 -16.80 11.36 3.63
C LEU A 120 -18.02 12.13 4.10
N LYS A 121 -18.52 13.07 3.29
CA LYS A 121 -19.74 13.85 3.57
C LYS A 121 -20.93 12.93 3.84
N GLY A 122 -21.12 11.89 3.01
CA GLY A 122 -22.17 10.89 3.20
C GLY A 122 -22.03 10.13 4.53
N LEU A 123 -20.82 9.71 4.88
CA LEU A 123 -20.54 9.02 6.14
C LEU A 123 -20.82 9.91 7.37
N TYR A 124 -20.37 11.17 7.34
CA TYR A 124 -20.65 12.13 8.40
C TYR A 124 -22.15 12.47 8.52
N HIS A 125 -22.91 12.42 7.42
CA HIS A 125 -24.38 12.52 7.48
C HIS A 125 -25.05 11.32 8.15
N LEU A 126 -24.48 10.11 8.08
CA LEU A 126 -25.00 8.94 8.80
C LEU A 126 -24.80 9.09 10.32
N THR A 127 -23.62 9.52 10.73
CA THR A 127 -23.34 9.88 12.12
C THR A 127 -22.11 10.78 12.22
N GLY A 128 -22.25 11.90 12.93
CA GLY A 128 -21.14 12.80 13.26
C GLY A 128 -20.30 12.34 14.44
N ALA A 129 -20.67 11.25 15.13
CA ALA A 129 -19.98 10.76 16.32
C ALA A 129 -18.63 10.09 16.02
N VAL A 130 -18.44 9.62 14.78
CA VAL A 130 -17.24 8.92 14.35
C VAL A 130 -16.38 9.84 13.50
N ASN A 131 -15.07 9.84 13.73
CA ASN A 131 -14.12 10.51 12.85
C ASN A 131 -13.93 9.69 11.56
N TRP A 132 -14.84 9.82 10.60
CA TRP A 132 -14.82 9.08 9.34
C TRP A 132 -13.59 9.35 8.48
N TYR A 133 -12.99 10.55 8.57
CA TYR A 133 -11.72 10.86 7.91
C TYR A 133 -10.60 9.97 8.45
N ALA A 134 -10.41 9.92 9.77
CA ALA A 134 -9.42 9.04 10.39
C ALA A 134 -9.68 7.55 10.09
N VAL A 135 -10.95 7.13 10.14
CA VAL A 135 -11.35 5.76 9.84
C VAL A 135 -11.02 5.40 8.39
N LEU A 136 -11.30 6.29 7.42
CA LEU A 136 -10.97 6.07 6.02
C LEU A 136 -9.47 5.87 5.83
N LEU A 137 -8.63 6.77 6.38
CA LEU A 137 -7.18 6.65 6.27
C LEU A 137 -6.67 5.35 6.87
N LEU A 138 -7.18 4.97 8.05
CA LEU A 138 -6.82 3.74 8.72
C LEU A 138 -7.21 2.50 7.89
N LEU A 139 -8.43 2.46 7.37
CA LEU A 139 -8.91 1.37 6.52
C LEU A 139 -8.08 1.23 5.24
N VAL A 140 -7.73 2.33 4.59
CA VAL A 140 -6.89 2.33 3.38
C VAL A 140 -5.51 1.76 3.69
N ILE A 141 -4.87 2.20 4.78
CA ILE A 141 -3.57 1.68 5.22
C ILE A 141 -3.67 0.18 5.53
N LEU A 142 -4.64 -0.22 6.37
CA LEU A 142 -4.87 -1.60 6.77
C LEU A 142 -5.01 -2.54 5.58
N CYS A 143 -5.89 -2.17 4.65
CA CYS A 143 -6.20 -2.95 3.46
C CYS A 143 -4.99 -3.00 2.50
N SER A 144 -4.22 -1.93 2.39
CA SER A 144 -3.00 -1.89 1.57
C SER A 144 -1.93 -2.85 2.11
N PHE A 145 -1.72 -2.87 3.43
CA PHE A 145 -0.79 -3.81 4.05
C PHE A 145 -1.26 -5.27 3.94
N ALA A 146 -2.56 -5.53 4.03
CA ALA A 146 -3.12 -6.86 3.78
C ALA A 146 -2.76 -7.37 2.37
N VAL A 147 -2.82 -6.49 1.36
CA VAL A 147 -2.38 -6.78 -0.01
C VAL A 147 -0.88 -7.08 -0.07
N PHE A 148 -0.04 -6.26 0.58
CA PHE A 148 1.40 -6.51 0.63
C PHE A 148 1.73 -7.88 1.24
N TYR A 149 1.08 -8.26 2.34
CA TYR A 149 1.25 -9.58 2.94
C TYR A 149 0.83 -10.70 2.00
N ASP A 150 -0.33 -10.60 1.35
CA ASP A 150 -0.83 -11.63 0.43
C ASP A 150 0.16 -11.88 -0.72
N ILE A 151 0.59 -10.79 -1.36
CA ILE A 151 1.50 -10.84 -2.52
C ILE A 151 2.90 -11.32 -2.10
N LEU A 152 3.44 -10.85 -0.97
CA LEU A 152 4.73 -11.30 -0.46
C LEU A 152 4.70 -12.77 -0.04
N TRP A 153 3.64 -13.21 0.62
CA TRP A 153 3.44 -14.61 0.97
C TRP A 153 3.50 -15.49 -0.28
N LEU A 154 2.77 -15.09 -1.33
CA LEU A 154 2.70 -15.82 -2.60
C LEU A 154 4.04 -15.87 -3.34
N ARG A 155 4.81 -14.78 -3.34
CA ARG A 155 6.02 -14.64 -4.18
C ARG A 155 7.30 -15.10 -3.50
N THR A 156 7.43 -14.83 -2.21
CA THR A 156 8.68 -15.07 -1.48
C THR A 156 8.61 -16.36 -0.66
N ARG A 157 7.44 -16.66 -0.08
CA ARG A 157 7.26 -17.67 0.98
C ARG A 157 8.28 -17.51 2.11
N SER A 158 8.67 -16.27 2.40
CA SER A 158 9.70 -15.93 3.37
C SER A 158 9.07 -15.31 4.61
N ALA A 159 9.22 -15.97 5.76
CA ALA A 159 8.81 -15.41 7.04
C ALA A 159 9.51 -14.08 7.33
N ALA A 160 10.79 -13.94 6.93
CA ALA A 160 11.54 -12.70 7.10
C ALA A 160 10.95 -11.53 6.30
N ALA A 161 10.49 -11.77 5.06
CA ALA A 161 9.84 -10.73 4.26
C ALA A 161 8.49 -10.30 4.86
N LEU A 162 7.75 -11.23 5.45
CA LEU A 162 6.48 -10.93 6.13
C LEU A 162 6.70 -10.15 7.43
N LEU A 163 7.68 -10.55 8.25
CA LEU A 163 8.03 -9.85 9.49
C LEU A 163 8.48 -8.41 9.25
N LEU A 164 9.17 -8.17 8.13
CA LEU A 164 9.58 -6.84 7.71
C LEU A 164 8.38 -5.99 7.26
N THR A 165 7.47 -6.54 6.46
CA THR A 165 6.25 -5.80 6.11
C THR A 165 5.37 -5.60 7.36
N ALA A 166 5.47 -6.47 8.36
CA ALA A 166 4.87 -6.28 9.67
C ALA A 166 5.48 -5.11 10.42
N SER A 167 6.81 -4.92 10.39
CA SER A 167 7.44 -3.75 11.00
C SER A 167 7.08 -2.44 10.30
N LEU A 168 6.95 -2.44 8.97
CA LEU A 168 6.43 -1.29 8.22
C LEU A 168 5.02 -0.89 8.66
N ASN A 169 4.12 -1.87 8.73
CA ASN A 169 2.74 -1.64 9.13
C ASN A 169 2.66 -1.12 10.57
N PHE A 170 3.45 -1.73 11.46
CA PHE A 170 3.58 -1.32 12.85
C PHE A 170 4.04 0.15 12.98
N LEU A 171 4.79 0.69 12.02
CA LEU A 171 5.22 2.10 12.04
C LEU A 171 4.28 3.02 11.25
N ALA A 172 3.65 2.52 10.19
CA ALA A 172 2.77 3.30 9.33
C ALA A 172 1.63 3.98 10.12
N VAL A 173 1.00 3.26 11.05
CA VAL A 173 -0.13 3.80 11.83
C VAL A 173 0.29 4.76 12.93
N PRO A 174 1.24 4.44 13.83
CA PRO A 174 1.60 5.40 14.87
C PRO A 174 2.45 6.55 14.33
N VAL A 175 3.32 6.34 13.33
CA VAL A 175 4.32 7.34 12.89
C VAL A 175 3.90 8.12 11.64
N PHE A 176 3.18 7.49 10.72
CA PHE A 176 2.90 8.05 9.40
C PHE A 176 1.40 8.17 9.12
N PHE A 177 0.62 8.54 10.13
CA PHE A 177 -0.81 8.72 9.99
C PHE A 177 -1.14 10.03 9.24
N THR A 178 -1.02 9.97 7.91
CA THR A 178 -1.30 11.06 6.98
C THR A 178 -2.04 10.57 5.74
N TYR A 179 -2.81 11.45 5.10
CA TYR A 179 -3.45 11.14 3.81
C TYR A 179 -2.44 10.83 2.69
N THR A 180 -1.27 11.44 2.74
CA THR A 180 -0.16 11.19 1.80
C THR A 180 0.37 9.76 1.93
N ALA A 181 0.58 9.27 3.16
CA ALA A 181 1.03 7.90 3.38
C ALA A 181 -0.06 6.88 2.97
N ALA A 182 -1.32 7.15 3.32
CA ALA A 182 -2.45 6.32 2.90
C ALA A 182 -2.57 6.26 1.37
N ALA A 183 -2.42 7.40 0.68
CA ALA A 183 -2.42 7.48 -0.78
C ALA A 183 -1.31 6.61 -1.38
N PHE A 184 -0.09 6.75 -0.86
CA PHE A 184 1.09 6.02 -1.32
C PHE A 184 0.96 4.51 -1.17
N PHE A 185 0.56 4.04 0.01
CA PHE A 185 0.36 2.61 0.24
C PHE A 185 -0.77 2.05 -0.62
N SER A 186 -1.87 2.80 -0.79
CA SER A 186 -3.00 2.39 -1.65
C SER A 186 -2.59 2.27 -3.11
N ALA A 187 -1.88 3.26 -3.64
CA ALA A 187 -1.40 3.24 -5.03
C ALA A 187 -0.45 2.06 -5.27
N CYS A 188 0.51 1.83 -4.38
CA CYS A 188 1.44 0.69 -4.47
C CYS A 188 0.69 -0.65 -4.38
N ALA A 189 -0.27 -0.81 -3.46
CA ALA A 189 -1.08 -2.01 -3.35
C ALA A 189 -1.91 -2.26 -4.61
N GLY A 190 -2.53 -1.20 -5.15
CA GLY A 190 -3.28 -1.25 -6.39
C GLY A 190 -2.43 -1.71 -7.58
N PHE A 191 -1.24 -1.14 -7.72
CA PHE A 191 -0.30 -1.53 -8.77
C PHE A 191 0.14 -2.99 -8.67
N LEU A 192 0.48 -3.45 -7.46
CA LEU A 192 0.90 -4.84 -7.26
C LEU A 192 -0.24 -5.84 -7.55
N LEU A 193 -1.48 -5.49 -7.23
CA LEU A 193 -2.66 -6.29 -7.60
C LEU A 193 -2.90 -6.32 -9.10
N LEU A 194 -2.74 -5.19 -9.80
CA LEU A 194 -2.83 -5.14 -11.27
C LEU A 194 -1.78 -6.03 -11.91
N GLU A 195 -0.54 -5.95 -11.44
CA GLU A 195 0.56 -6.77 -11.92
C GLU A 195 0.32 -8.26 -11.63
N ASP A 196 -0.14 -8.64 -10.43
CA ASP A 196 -0.50 -10.02 -10.09
C ASP A 196 -1.64 -10.54 -10.97
N GLY A 197 -2.72 -9.76 -11.15
CA GLY A 197 -3.88 -10.14 -11.97
C GLY A 197 -3.58 -10.27 -13.48
N LEU A 198 -2.65 -9.46 -13.99
CA LEU A 198 -2.19 -9.50 -15.39
C LEU A 198 -1.21 -10.66 -15.63
N PHE A 199 -0.14 -10.76 -14.85
CA PHE A 199 1.01 -11.62 -15.18
C PHE A 199 1.04 -12.94 -14.41
N HIS A 200 0.30 -13.06 -13.31
CA HIS A 200 0.33 -14.22 -12.42
C HIS A 200 -1.04 -14.91 -12.34
N SER A 201 -1.54 -15.40 -13.47
CA SER A 201 -2.77 -16.22 -13.49
C SER A 201 -2.59 -17.57 -12.79
N ARG A 202 -3.34 -17.77 -11.71
CA ARG A 202 -3.33 -19.00 -10.91
C ARG A 202 -4.48 -19.93 -11.30
N GLY A 203 -4.30 -20.66 -12.39
CA GLY A 203 -5.23 -21.73 -12.80
C GLY A 203 -6.59 -21.26 -13.33
N SER A 204 -7.50 -22.21 -13.53
CA SER A 204 -8.75 -22.08 -14.31
C SER A 204 -9.83 -21.15 -13.72
N ASN A 205 -9.66 -20.64 -12.50
CA ASN A 205 -10.67 -19.79 -11.86
C ASN A 205 -10.41 -18.30 -12.09
N ASN A 206 -11.50 -17.53 -12.11
CA ASN A 206 -11.63 -16.09 -12.33
C ASN A 206 -10.83 -15.17 -11.37
N THR A 207 -9.81 -15.68 -10.66
CA THR A 207 -9.08 -14.93 -9.62
C THR A 207 -8.51 -13.64 -10.18
N GLY A 208 -7.91 -13.69 -11.38
CA GLY A 208 -7.27 -12.53 -11.99
C GLY A 208 -8.19 -11.33 -12.16
N THR A 209 -9.50 -11.53 -12.36
CA THR A 209 -10.47 -10.43 -12.46
C THR A 209 -10.65 -9.73 -11.11
N VAL A 210 -10.69 -10.47 -10.01
CA VAL A 210 -10.79 -9.89 -8.65
C VAL A 210 -9.55 -9.07 -8.34
N GLU A 211 -8.37 -9.58 -8.67
CA GLU A 211 -7.11 -8.84 -8.48
C GLU A 211 -7.07 -7.57 -9.34
N LEU A 212 -7.53 -7.63 -10.60
CA LEU A 212 -7.59 -6.45 -11.46
C LEU A 212 -8.58 -5.41 -10.93
N THR A 213 -9.80 -5.81 -10.58
CA THR A 213 -10.82 -4.90 -10.06
C THR A 213 -10.37 -4.26 -8.75
N ALA A 214 -9.88 -5.05 -7.80
CA ALA A 214 -9.31 -4.52 -6.56
C ALA A 214 -8.13 -3.60 -6.86
N GLY A 215 -7.23 -3.99 -7.76
CA GLY A 215 -6.09 -3.18 -8.17
C GLY A 215 -6.47 -1.80 -8.71
N ILE A 216 -7.48 -1.72 -9.58
CA ILE A 216 -8.02 -0.45 -10.09
C ILE A 216 -8.56 0.40 -8.94
N VAL A 217 -9.34 -0.19 -8.03
CA VAL A 217 -9.94 0.54 -6.90
C VAL A 217 -8.88 1.10 -5.96
N PHE A 218 -7.90 0.30 -5.54
CA PHE A 218 -6.81 0.75 -4.68
C PHE A 218 -5.94 1.82 -5.34
N PHE A 219 -5.64 1.65 -6.63
CA PHE A 219 -4.87 2.64 -7.38
C PHE A 219 -5.64 3.97 -7.49
N TYR A 220 -6.94 3.90 -7.73
CA TYR A 220 -7.83 5.07 -7.72
C TYR A 220 -7.88 5.75 -6.35
N PHE A 221 -8.04 5.01 -5.24
CA PHE A 221 -8.00 5.61 -3.90
C PHE A 221 -6.67 6.32 -3.62
N GLY A 222 -5.55 5.75 -4.07
CA GLY A 222 -4.25 6.42 -3.99
C GLY A 222 -4.25 7.76 -4.72
N PHE A 223 -4.68 7.75 -5.99
CA PHE A 223 -4.81 8.96 -6.81
C PHE A 223 -5.80 9.99 -6.24
N ALA A 224 -6.94 9.53 -5.73
CA ALA A 224 -8.01 10.39 -5.26
C ALA A 224 -7.67 11.04 -3.91
N LEU A 225 -6.91 10.35 -3.04
CA LEU A 225 -6.38 10.92 -1.81
C LEU A 225 -5.24 11.91 -2.10
N ARG A 226 -4.32 11.59 -3.02
CA ARG A 226 -3.24 12.50 -3.39
C ARG A 226 -2.70 12.23 -4.79
N LYS A 227 -3.14 13.02 -5.77
CA LYS A 227 -2.70 12.88 -7.18
C LYS A 227 -1.18 13.05 -7.37
N ASP A 228 -0.55 13.90 -6.55
CA ASP A 228 0.85 14.30 -6.73
C ASP A 228 1.83 13.18 -6.36
N THR A 229 1.36 12.13 -5.69
CA THR A 229 2.22 11.00 -5.31
C THR A 229 2.27 9.90 -6.39
N ILE A 230 1.37 9.94 -7.39
CA ILE A 230 1.31 8.92 -8.46
C ILE A 230 2.62 8.75 -9.22
N VAL A 231 3.31 9.85 -9.52
CA VAL A 231 4.58 9.80 -10.27
C VAL A 231 5.64 8.99 -9.52
N PRO A 232 5.98 9.31 -8.24
CA PRO A 232 6.95 8.51 -7.50
C PRO A 232 6.51 7.06 -7.28
N GLU A 233 5.21 6.78 -7.13
CA GLU A 233 4.73 5.40 -6.99
C GLU A 233 4.86 4.56 -8.26
N LEU A 234 4.57 5.17 -9.41
CA LEU A 234 4.80 4.53 -10.71
C LEU A 234 6.28 4.28 -10.93
N ALA A 235 7.14 5.27 -10.66
CA ALA A 235 8.60 5.12 -10.77
C ALA A 235 9.11 3.96 -9.89
N LEU A 236 8.56 3.84 -8.69
CA LEU A 236 8.87 2.79 -7.73
C LEU A 236 8.43 1.39 -8.22
N CYS A 237 7.19 1.26 -8.71
CA CYS A 237 6.63 -0.05 -9.06
C CYS A 237 6.95 -0.50 -10.50
N PHE A 238 7.35 0.42 -11.38
CA PHE A 238 7.65 0.15 -12.79
C PHE A 238 8.70 -0.95 -13.01
N PRO A 239 9.83 -1.02 -12.27
CA PRO A 239 10.80 -2.10 -12.45
C PRO A 239 10.22 -3.50 -12.21
N ILE A 240 9.26 -3.65 -11.29
CA ILE A 240 8.57 -4.93 -11.03
C ILE A 240 7.65 -5.29 -12.18
N ALA A 241 6.84 -4.34 -12.66
CA ALA A 241 5.98 -4.58 -13.81
C ALA A 241 6.78 -4.91 -15.06
N MET A 242 7.86 -4.17 -15.33
CA MET A 242 8.76 -4.41 -16.45
C MET A 242 9.40 -5.80 -16.35
N TYR A 243 9.90 -6.18 -15.18
CA TYR A 243 10.44 -7.52 -14.96
C TYR A 243 9.40 -8.60 -15.24
N SER A 244 8.19 -8.44 -14.70
CA SER A 244 7.11 -9.42 -14.82
C SER A 244 6.60 -9.52 -16.25
N PHE A 245 6.50 -8.41 -16.97
CA PHE A 245 6.21 -8.34 -18.40
C PHE A 245 7.27 -9.06 -19.25
N LEU A 246 8.55 -8.73 -19.06
CA LEU A 246 9.65 -9.36 -19.81
C LEU A 246 9.76 -10.86 -19.52
N HIS A 247 9.59 -11.26 -18.25
CA HIS A 247 9.58 -12.67 -17.86
C HIS A 247 8.40 -13.41 -18.52
N THR A 248 7.23 -12.78 -18.54
CA THR A 248 6.03 -13.33 -19.16
C THR A 248 6.21 -13.50 -20.66
N ILE A 249 6.70 -12.48 -21.38
CA ILE A 249 7.00 -12.57 -22.83
C ILE A 249 8.02 -13.65 -23.14
N ARG A 250 9.12 -13.74 -22.36
CA ARG A 250 10.13 -14.79 -22.54
C ARG A 250 9.55 -16.19 -22.32
N GLY A 251 8.62 -16.34 -21.37
CA GLY A 251 7.88 -17.57 -21.12
C GLY A 251 6.95 -18.00 -22.27
N TYR A 252 6.54 -17.08 -23.13
CA TYR A 252 5.78 -17.35 -24.35
C TYR A 252 6.63 -17.82 -25.53
N SER A 253 7.97 -17.79 -25.42
CA SER A 253 8.83 -18.30 -26.48
C SER A 253 8.56 -19.80 -26.70
N PRO A 254 8.29 -20.25 -27.94
CA PRO A 254 7.95 -21.65 -28.22
C PRO A 254 9.07 -22.62 -27.81
N LYS A 255 10.33 -22.15 -27.83
CA LYS A 255 11.49 -22.90 -27.32
C LYS A 255 11.42 -23.16 -25.81
N VAL A 256 10.89 -22.20 -25.03
CA VAL A 256 10.73 -22.31 -23.57
C VAL A 256 9.51 -23.16 -23.22
N GLN A 257 8.38 -22.98 -23.93
CA GLN A 257 7.18 -23.80 -23.72
C GLN A 257 7.43 -25.28 -23.99
N LYS A 258 8.15 -25.60 -25.08
CA LYS A 258 8.55 -26.98 -25.41
C LYS A 258 9.51 -27.59 -24.39
N ARG A 259 10.38 -26.77 -23.77
CA ARG A 259 11.32 -27.18 -22.73
C ARG A 259 10.66 -27.40 -21.37
N GLU A 260 9.62 -26.63 -21.04
CA GLU A 260 8.90 -26.72 -19.76
C GLU A 260 7.62 -27.59 -19.82
N GLY A 261 7.29 -28.16 -20.97
CA GLY A 261 6.11 -29.02 -21.15
C GLY A 261 4.77 -28.30 -20.93
N ARG A 262 4.73 -26.97 -21.13
CA ARG A 262 3.49 -26.18 -20.95
C ARG A 262 2.72 -26.09 -22.27
N HIS A 263 1.49 -26.60 -22.27
CA HIS A 263 0.54 -26.37 -23.36
C HIS A 263 -0.07 -24.96 -23.28
N SER A 264 -0.21 -24.32 -24.45
CA SER A 264 -0.85 -23.03 -24.76
C SER A 264 -1.33 -22.20 -23.55
N VAL A 265 -0.45 -21.36 -23.02
CA VAL A 265 -0.83 -20.35 -22.01
C VAL A 265 -1.58 -19.24 -22.75
N ARG A 266 -2.79 -18.86 -22.29
CA ARG A 266 -3.51 -17.70 -22.85
C ARG A 266 -2.75 -16.43 -22.52
N HIS A 267 -2.44 -15.63 -23.55
CA HIS A 267 -1.76 -14.35 -23.38
C HIS A 267 -2.49 -13.43 -22.38
N PRO A 268 -1.78 -12.70 -21.51
CA PRO A 268 -2.41 -11.78 -20.56
C PRO A 268 -3.09 -10.58 -21.23
N PHE A 269 -2.77 -10.34 -22.51
CA PHE A 269 -3.27 -9.23 -23.32
C PHE A 269 -4.81 -9.13 -23.37
N HIS A 270 -5.53 -10.25 -23.29
CA HIS A 270 -7.00 -10.24 -23.26
C HIS A 270 -7.60 -9.52 -22.03
N ARG A 271 -6.83 -9.36 -20.95
CA ARG A 271 -7.26 -8.66 -19.72
C ARG A 271 -6.82 -7.21 -19.67
N ILE A 272 -5.82 -6.83 -20.48
CA ILE A 272 -5.28 -5.46 -20.49
C ILE A 272 -6.34 -4.48 -20.99
N LEU A 273 -6.99 -4.78 -22.12
CA LEU A 273 -7.99 -3.88 -22.69
C LEU A 273 -9.19 -3.65 -21.75
N PRO A 274 -9.83 -4.68 -21.17
CA PRO A 274 -10.88 -4.48 -20.17
C PRO A 274 -10.42 -3.70 -18.93
N ALA A 275 -9.21 -3.97 -18.43
CA ALA A 275 -8.66 -3.25 -17.26
C ALA A 275 -8.40 -1.77 -17.59
N LEU A 276 -7.87 -1.47 -18.77
CA LEU A 276 -7.68 -0.09 -19.24
C LEU A 276 -9.02 0.63 -19.42
N LEU A 277 -10.02 -0.01 -20.02
CA LEU A 277 -11.36 0.57 -20.17
C LEU A 277 -12.01 0.84 -18.81
N ALA A 278 -11.93 -0.11 -17.88
CA ALA A 278 -12.44 0.08 -16.52
C ALA A 278 -11.73 1.23 -15.78
N GLY A 279 -10.40 1.34 -15.94
CA GLY A 279 -9.63 2.48 -15.46
C GLY A 279 -10.13 3.79 -16.08
N ILE A 280 -10.15 3.88 -17.42
CA ILE A 280 -10.60 5.09 -18.14
C ILE A 280 -12.00 5.52 -17.69
N LEU A 281 -12.93 4.57 -17.51
CA LEU A 281 -14.28 4.88 -17.01
C LEU A 281 -14.26 5.44 -15.58
N LEU A 282 -13.48 4.84 -14.68
CA LEU A 282 -13.40 5.30 -13.29
C LEU A 282 -12.72 6.67 -13.17
N PHE A 283 -11.53 6.83 -13.77
CA PHE A 283 -10.77 8.08 -13.75
C PHE A 283 -11.45 9.18 -14.57
N GLY A 284 -12.09 8.84 -15.69
CA GLY A 284 -12.86 9.76 -16.52
C GLY A 284 -14.13 10.22 -15.82
N GLY A 285 -14.88 9.30 -15.19
CA GLY A 285 -16.06 9.64 -14.38
C GLY A 285 -15.70 10.57 -13.22
N ASP A 286 -14.60 10.26 -12.52
CA ASP A 286 -14.06 11.13 -11.48
C ASP A 286 -13.63 12.50 -12.01
N ALA A 287 -12.98 12.58 -13.17
CA ALA A 287 -12.63 13.84 -13.80
C ALA A 287 -13.87 14.70 -14.16
N VAL A 288 -14.98 14.07 -14.54
CA VAL A 288 -16.26 14.75 -14.78
C VAL A 288 -16.88 15.25 -13.47
N ILE A 289 -16.84 14.46 -12.40
CA ILE A 289 -17.30 14.91 -11.07
C ILE A 289 -16.46 16.10 -10.61
N GLN A 290 -15.14 16.01 -10.80
CA GLN A 290 -14.20 17.06 -10.43
C GLN A 290 -14.46 18.34 -11.24
N SER A 291 -14.65 18.25 -12.56
CA SER A 291 -14.89 19.41 -13.41
C SER A 291 -16.23 20.10 -13.12
N LYS A 292 -17.29 19.34 -12.84
CA LYS A 292 -18.58 19.90 -12.38
C LYS A 292 -18.44 20.62 -11.06
N SER A 293 -17.69 20.03 -10.13
CA SER A 293 -17.40 20.65 -8.85
C SER A 293 -16.62 21.95 -9.06
N TYR A 294 -15.64 21.95 -9.97
CA TYR A 294 -14.83 23.12 -10.33
C TYR A 294 -15.62 24.29 -10.93
N GLY A 295 -16.69 24.00 -11.66
CA GLY A 295 -17.58 25.01 -12.23
C GLY A 295 -18.47 25.73 -11.21
N SER A 296 -18.55 25.22 -9.96
CA SER A 296 -19.40 25.83 -8.93
C SER A 296 -18.75 27.07 -8.30
N ASP A 297 -19.57 28.06 -7.91
CA ASP A 297 -19.10 29.26 -7.21
C ASP A 297 -18.44 28.93 -5.87
N THR A 298 -18.96 27.91 -5.19
CA THR A 298 -18.39 27.34 -3.96
C THR A 298 -16.96 26.83 -4.17
N TRP A 299 -16.70 26.13 -5.28
CA TRP A 299 -15.35 25.65 -5.56
C TRP A 299 -14.42 26.77 -5.98
N ARG A 300 -14.87 27.72 -6.81
CA ARG A 300 -14.05 28.87 -7.20
C ARG A 300 -13.55 29.63 -5.98
N PHE A 301 -14.44 29.93 -5.04
CA PHE A 301 -14.07 30.51 -3.75
C PHE A 301 -13.05 29.63 -3.01
N PHE A 302 -13.33 28.33 -2.86
CA PHE A 302 -12.44 27.40 -2.16
C PHE A 302 -11.05 27.29 -2.80
N SER A 303 -10.97 27.25 -4.13
CA SER A 303 -9.72 27.16 -4.88
C SER A 303 -8.88 28.42 -4.69
N SER A 304 -9.49 29.61 -4.83
CA SER A 304 -8.81 30.88 -4.61
C SER A 304 -8.37 31.05 -3.16
N PHE A 305 -9.20 30.63 -2.20
CA PHE A 305 -8.84 30.60 -0.79
C PHE A 305 -7.63 29.69 -0.53
N ASN A 306 -7.64 28.47 -1.10
CA ASN A 306 -6.54 27.55 -0.91
C ASN A 306 -5.25 28.04 -1.56
N GLU A 307 -5.30 28.61 -2.76
CA GLU A 307 -4.13 29.17 -3.44
C GLU A 307 -3.51 30.32 -2.63
N ALA A 308 -4.35 31.25 -2.15
CA ALA A 308 -3.90 32.37 -1.33
C ALA A 308 -3.24 31.89 -0.02
N ARG A 309 -3.89 30.94 0.66
CA ARG A 309 -3.37 30.32 1.88
C ARG A 309 -2.02 29.64 1.65
N THR A 310 -1.93 28.73 0.67
CA THR A 310 -0.69 28.01 0.30
C THR A 310 0.46 28.99 0.00
N SER A 311 0.16 30.15 -0.57
CA SER A 311 1.18 31.16 -0.86
C SER A 311 1.85 31.78 0.37
N VAL A 312 1.29 31.59 1.56
CA VAL A 312 1.87 32.04 2.84
C VAL A 312 2.47 30.88 3.61
N VAL A 313 1.69 29.81 3.83
CA VAL A 313 2.09 28.72 4.74
C VAL A 313 3.21 27.83 4.20
N ASP A 314 3.37 27.72 2.88
CA ASP A 314 4.40 26.85 2.27
C ASP A 314 5.76 27.57 2.12
N TYR A 315 5.84 28.83 2.53
CA TYR A 315 7.05 29.66 2.40
C TYR A 315 7.62 30.01 3.77
N ASN A 316 8.89 30.42 3.80
CA ASN A 316 9.56 30.78 5.03
C ASN A 316 8.80 31.91 5.75
N ARG A 317 8.68 31.75 7.07
CA ARG A 317 8.09 32.75 7.94
C ARG A 317 8.93 34.02 7.87
N LEU A 318 8.32 35.12 7.43
CA LEU A 318 8.96 36.42 7.45
C LEU A 318 8.97 36.98 8.87
N SER A 319 9.93 37.86 9.15
CA SER A 319 9.85 38.68 10.36
C SER A 319 8.68 39.65 10.21
N TYR A 320 7.71 39.57 11.13
CA TYR A 320 6.57 40.48 11.13
C TYR A 320 7.02 41.94 11.23
N ASP A 321 8.02 42.21 12.08
CA ASP A 321 8.51 43.57 12.33
C ASP A 321 9.11 44.22 11.08
N LEU A 322 9.68 43.43 10.17
CA LEU A 322 10.26 43.93 8.91
C LEU A 322 9.20 44.28 7.86
N HIS A 323 8.01 43.71 7.97
CA HIS A 323 6.92 43.86 7.00
C HIS A 323 5.60 44.32 7.65
N LYS A 324 5.72 45.00 8.81
CA LYS A 324 4.58 45.37 9.64
C LYS A 324 3.57 46.21 8.87
N THR A 325 4.05 47.26 8.20
CA THR A 325 3.20 48.19 7.45
C THR A 325 2.43 47.46 6.35
N GLU A 326 3.08 46.55 5.61
CA GLU A 326 2.45 45.80 4.53
C GLU A 326 1.44 44.78 5.05
N LEU A 327 1.72 44.11 6.18
CA LEU A 327 0.83 43.13 6.80
C LEU A 327 -0.39 43.81 7.46
N GLU A 328 -0.20 44.94 8.14
CA GLU A 328 -1.30 45.73 8.70
C GLU A 328 -2.20 46.31 7.61
N ASN A 329 -1.63 46.79 6.50
CA ASN A 329 -2.39 47.22 5.32
C ASN A 329 -3.17 46.07 4.67
N ALA A 330 -2.69 44.83 4.80
CA ALA A 330 -3.39 43.62 4.38
C ALA A 330 -4.45 43.14 5.40
N GLY A 331 -4.61 43.84 6.53
CA GLY A 331 -5.57 43.53 7.59
C GLY A 331 -5.10 42.43 8.56
N LEU A 332 -3.80 42.15 8.63
CA LEU A 332 -3.22 41.11 9.48
C LEU A 332 -2.41 41.71 10.64
N SER A 333 -2.87 41.48 11.87
CA SER A 333 -2.07 41.77 13.06
C SER A 333 -0.91 40.77 13.22
N ALA A 334 0.01 41.06 14.14
CA ALA A 334 1.11 40.14 14.47
C ALA A 334 0.59 38.76 14.88
N THR A 335 -0.50 38.73 15.66
CA THR A 335 -1.17 37.51 16.09
C THR A 335 -1.80 36.78 14.90
N ASP A 336 -2.45 37.50 14.00
CA ASP A 336 -3.09 36.88 12.82
C ASP A 336 -2.04 36.26 11.91
N TYR A 337 -0.92 36.96 11.68
CA TYR A 337 0.19 36.44 10.89
C TYR A 337 0.84 35.21 11.56
N ASP A 338 1.05 35.21 12.88
CA ASP A 338 1.54 34.04 13.61
C ASP A 338 0.58 32.85 13.51
N MET A 339 -0.73 33.09 13.64
CA MET A 339 -1.78 32.08 13.46
C MET A 339 -1.79 31.53 12.03
N LEU A 340 -1.63 32.40 11.03
CA LEU A 340 -1.55 32.03 9.63
C LEU A 340 -0.34 31.11 9.37
N CYS A 341 0.86 31.52 9.80
CA CYS A 341 2.08 30.72 9.68
C CYS A 341 2.03 29.41 10.51
N SER A 342 1.26 29.37 11.59
CA SER A 342 1.13 28.21 12.47
C SER A 342 -0.01 27.27 12.08
N TRP A 343 -0.64 27.44 10.91
CA TRP A 343 -1.77 26.62 10.46
C TRP A 343 -3.02 26.68 11.35
N LYS A 344 -3.17 27.74 12.16
CA LYS A 344 -4.25 27.93 13.14
C LYS A 344 -5.19 29.07 12.75
N PHE A 345 -5.67 29.07 11.52
CA PHE A 345 -6.54 30.12 11.00
C PHE A 345 -7.89 29.53 10.54
N ALA A 346 -8.99 30.18 10.93
CA ALA A 346 -10.35 29.76 10.57
C ALA A 346 -11.35 30.94 10.45
N ASP A 347 -11.02 32.12 10.99
CA ASP A 347 -11.89 33.28 10.92
C ASP A 347 -11.89 33.90 9.51
N LYS A 348 -13.00 33.74 8.80
CA LYS A 348 -13.18 34.23 7.43
C LYS A 348 -13.18 35.75 7.31
N LYS A 349 -13.41 36.47 8.42
CA LYS A 349 -13.39 37.95 8.44
C LYS A 349 -11.97 38.48 8.50
N VAL A 350 -11.06 37.71 9.10
CA VAL A 350 -9.64 38.07 9.26
C VAL A 350 -8.81 37.49 8.11
N PHE A 351 -8.94 36.18 7.85
CA PHE A 351 -8.16 35.47 6.84
C PHE A 351 -8.85 35.52 5.47
N THR A 352 -8.85 36.70 4.86
CA THR A 352 -9.41 36.93 3.52
C THR A 352 -8.46 36.47 2.42
N ILE A 353 -9.01 36.19 1.23
CA ILE A 353 -8.20 35.83 0.04
C ILE A 353 -7.19 36.94 -0.26
N ASP A 354 -7.62 38.20 -0.22
CA ASP A 354 -6.79 39.35 -0.55
C ASP A 354 -5.66 39.54 0.48
N GLY A 355 -5.99 39.45 1.77
CA GLY A 355 -5.01 39.57 2.86
C GLY A 355 -3.95 38.47 2.81
N MET A 356 -4.35 37.22 2.60
CA MET A 356 -3.41 36.10 2.45
C MET A 356 -2.58 36.21 1.16
N THR A 357 -3.18 36.65 0.05
CA THR A 357 -2.45 36.84 -1.21
C THR A 357 -1.39 37.93 -1.09
N ALA A 358 -1.70 39.02 -0.37
CA ALA A 358 -0.75 40.09 -0.08
C ALA A 358 0.42 39.58 0.78
N ALA A 359 0.13 38.86 1.88
CA ALA A 359 1.14 38.24 2.72
C ALA A 359 2.00 37.22 1.94
N GLY A 360 1.40 36.45 1.04
CA GLY A 360 2.11 35.39 0.30
C GLY A 360 3.05 35.94 -0.77
N LYS A 361 2.72 37.09 -1.36
CA LYS A 361 3.65 37.83 -2.24
C LYS A 361 4.93 38.18 -1.51
N LEU A 362 4.83 38.66 -0.27
CA LEU A 362 6.00 38.96 0.56
C LEU A 362 6.81 37.68 0.83
N ALA A 363 6.14 36.59 1.22
CA ALA A 363 6.79 35.34 1.60
C ALA A 363 7.59 34.70 0.45
N ARG A 364 7.07 34.75 -0.78
CA ARG A 364 7.74 34.22 -1.99
C ARG A 364 9.11 34.86 -2.27
N HIS A 365 9.31 36.12 -1.88
CA HIS A 365 10.58 36.83 -2.10
C HIS A 365 11.70 36.39 -1.15
N SER A 366 11.40 35.60 -0.11
CA SER A 366 12.38 35.09 0.87
C SER A 366 12.93 33.69 0.56
N PHE A 367 12.60 33.11 -0.60
CA PHE A 367 13.00 31.75 -0.95
C PHE A 367 14.52 31.64 -1.17
N SER A 368 15.22 30.92 -0.29
CA SER A 368 16.63 30.58 -0.46
C SER A 368 16.85 29.06 -0.53
N LEU A 369 17.36 28.59 -1.67
CA LEU A 369 17.72 27.18 -1.86
C LEU A 369 18.78 26.68 -0.85
N PRO A 370 19.80 27.48 -0.48
CA PRO A 370 20.80 27.07 0.50
C PRO A 370 20.23 26.79 1.90
N GLU A 371 19.29 27.61 2.39
CA GLU A 371 18.66 27.37 3.70
C GLU A 371 17.83 26.10 3.69
N ARG A 372 17.06 25.83 2.62
CA ARG A 372 16.30 24.56 2.51
C ARG A 372 17.21 23.33 2.51
N VAL A 373 18.38 23.41 1.85
CA VAL A 373 19.36 22.32 1.88
C VAL A 373 20.00 22.16 3.26
N ALA A 374 20.24 23.25 3.98
CA ALA A 374 20.75 23.21 5.34
C ALA A 374 19.72 22.61 6.32
N ASP A 375 18.46 22.99 6.20
CA ASP A 375 17.37 22.50 7.05
C ASP A 375 17.08 21.01 6.77
N ALA A 376 17.07 20.61 5.49
CA ALA A 376 17.03 19.20 5.09
C ALA A 376 18.20 18.40 5.69
N ARG A 377 19.42 18.96 5.67
CA ARG A 377 20.62 18.33 6.26
C ARG A 377 20.52 18.21 7.78
N GLN A 378 19.97 19.19 8.47
CA GLN A 378 19.78 19.17 9.93
C GLN A 378 18.71 18.15 10.33
N ASN A 379 17.62 18.08 9.56
CA ASN A 379 16.57 17.06 9.71
C ASN A 379 17.10 15.63 9.42
N LEU A 380 18.03 15.48 8.47
CA LEU A 380 18.75 14.23 8.19
C LEU A 380 19.63 13.76 9.36
N GLN A 381 20.10 14.64 10.24
CA GLN A 381 20.96 14.30 11.38
C GLN A 381 20.19 13.92 12.65
N GLY A 382 18.87 14.07 12.66
CA GLY A 382 18.01 13.79 13.82
C GLY A 382 17.83 12.30 14.18
N ALA A 383 17.37 12.05 15.42
CA ALA A 383 17.12 10.72 15.97
C ALA A 383 16.17 9.84 15.13
N THR A 384 15.32 10.46 14.32
CA THR A 384 14.43 9.82 13.34
C THR A 384 15.23 8.90 12.40
N LEU A 385 16.37 9.35 11.86
CA LEU A 385 17.18 8.56 10.93
C LEU A 385 17.71 7.25 11.56
N ARG A 386 18.02 7.27 12.86
CA ARG A 386 18.57 6.11 13.60
C ARG A 386 17.51 5.01 13.82
N ILE A 387 16.25 5.40 14.01
CA ILE A 387 15.11 4.46 14.05
C ILE A 387 14.93 3.78 12.68
N PHE A 388 15.38 4.42 11.59
CA PHE A 388 15.20 3.95 10.22
C PHE A 388 16.40 3.14 9.65
N LEU A 389 17.62 3.34 10.17
CA LEU A 389 18.81 2.60 9.74
C LEU A 389 18.81 1.13 10.20
N LEU A 390 18.20 0.83 11.35
CA LEU A 390 18.14 -0.54 11.89
C LEU A 390 17.28 -1.48 11.01
N PRO A 391 16.05 -1.09 10.58
CA PRO A 391 15.29 -1.85 9.59
C PRO A 391 16.02 -2.02 8.26
N ALA A 392 16.73 -0.99 7.78
CA ALA A 392 17.50 -1.01 6.53
C ALA A 392 18.76 -1.92 6.59
N ALA A 393 19.42 -2.00 7.74
CA ALA A 393 20.56 -2.90 7.98
C ALA A 393 20.12 -4.36 8.18
N ALA A 394 19.01 -4.60 8.89
CA ALA A 394 18.37 -5.93 8.92
C ALA A 394 18.00 -6.42 7.50
N TRP A 395 17.77 -5.46 6.61
CA TRP A 395 17.38 -5.65 5.23
C TRP A 395 18.48 -6.13 4.29
N THR A 396 19.63 -5.46 4.29
CA THR A 396 20.83 -5.92 3.56
C THR A 396 21.21 -7.32 4.00
N PHE A 397 21.03 -7.62 5.28
CA PHE A 397 21.23 -8.96 5.83
C PHE A 397 20.21 -9.99 5.29
N VAL A 398 18.92 -9.66 5.21
CA VAL A 398 17.90 -10.57 4.67
C VAL A 398 18.02 -10.78 3.16
N LEU A 399 18.39 -9.77 2.38
CA LEU A 399 18.76 -9.94 0.96
C LEU A 399 19.95 -10.86 0.80
N PHE A 400 20.99 -10.64 1.60
CA PHE A 400 22.18 -11.47 1.62
C PHE A 400 21.82 -12.92 1.93
N LEU A 401 20.98 -13.19 2.93
CA LEU A 401 20.53 -14.54 3.27
C LEU A 401 19.67 -15.19 2.18
N ASN A 402 18.77 -14.44 1.53
CA ASN A 402 17.95 -14.97 0.43
C ASN A 402 18.77 -15.27 -0.83
N PHE A 403 19.76 -14.42 -1.12
CA PHE A 403 20.70 -14.62 -2.22
C PHE A 403 21.63 -15.80 -1.95
N ALA A 404 22.14 -15.92 -0.72
CA ALA A 404 23.01 -17.02 -0.28
C ALA A 404 22.32 -18.39 -0.29
N ARG A 405 21.00 -18.45 -0.01
CA ARG A 405 20.27 -19.73 0.10
C ARG A 405 19.72 -20.32 -1.21
N ARG A 406 19.71 -19.61 -2.36
CA ARG A 406 19.08 -20.12 -3.59
C ARG A 406 20.01 -20.11 -4.83
N ARG A 407 20.49 -21.30 -5.21
CA ARG A 407 21.27 -21.60 -6.43
C ARG A 407 20.48 -21.48 -7.75
N LYS A 408 19.20 -21.07 -7.74
CA LYS A 408 18.37 -20.84 -8.94
C LYS A 408 17.74 -19.45 -8.92
N ARG A 409 18.21 -18.62 -9.86
CA ARG A 409 17.80 -17.25 -10.20
C ARG A 409 16.27 -17.09 -10.27
N ARG A 410 15.63 -16.60 -9.22
CA ARG A 410 14.34 -15.88 -9.33
C ARG A 410 14.59 -14.48 -8.82
N LEU A 411 14.58 -13.50 -9.73
CA LEU A 411 14.86 -12.09 -9.45
C LEU A 411 13.66 -11.41 -8.75
N SER A 412 12.45 -11.97 -8.90
CA SER A 412 11.21 -11.37 -8.37
C SER A 412 11.18 -11.20 -6.85
N PRO A 413 11.66 -12.11 -5.99
CA PRO A 413 11.66 -11.89 -4.54
C PRO A 413 12.61 -10.77 -4.14
N ALA A 414 13.77 -10.65 -4.81
CA ALA A 414 14.77 -9.60 -4.56
C ALA A 414 14.26 -8.21 -4.99
N LEU A 415 13.53 -8.14 -6.10
CA LEU A 415 12.86 -6.92 -6.57
C LEU A 415 11.70 -6.52 -5.66
N LEU A 416 10.84 -7.46 -5.25
CA LEU A 416 9.71 -7.16 -4.37
C LEU A 416 10.17 -6.72 -2.98
N SER A 417 11.22 -7.37 -2.50
CA SER A 417 11.86 -6.91 -1.30
C SER A 417 12.43 -5.49 -1.59
N GLY A 418 13.22 -5.28 -2.65
CA GLY A 418 13.87 -3.99 -2.93
C GLY A 418 12.86 -2.83 -3.02
N LEU A 419 11.64 -3.13 -3.47
CA LEU A 419 10.50 -2.23 -3.42
C LEU A 419 10.12 -1.85 -2.00
N THR A 420 9.96 -2.83 -1.09
CA THR A 420 9.65 -2.51 0.33
C THR A 420 10.76 -1.69 1.00
N LEU A 421 12.03 -1.82 0.59
CA LEU A 421 13.11 -0.91 1.00
C LEU A 421 12.95 0.50 0.45
N LEU A 422 12.64 0.59 -0.84
CA LEU A 422 12.54 1.87 -1.50
C LEU A 422 11.27 2.61 -1.04
N MET A 423 10.18 1.89 -0.71
CA MET A 423 9.03 2.42 0.01
C MET A 423 9.42 2.97 1.37
N TRP A 424 10.24 2.23 2.13
CA TRP A 424 10.85 2.71 3.37
C TRP A 424 11.64 4.00 3.15
N TYR A 425 12.57 4.01 2.19
CA TYR A 425 13.41 5.17 1.89
C TYR A 425 12.59 6.38 1.44
N LEU A 426 11.59 6.17 0.59
CA LEU A 426 10.73 7.25 0.08
C LEU A 426 9.77 7.78 1.15
N LEU A 427 9.26 6.94 2.05
CA LEU A 427 8.53 7.42 3.23
C LEU A 427 9.46 8.27 4.12
N CYS A 428 10.71 7.85 4.30
CA CYS A 428 11.71 8.62 5.04
C CYS A 428 12.08 9.92 4.33
N ALA A 429 12.20 9.91 3.00
CA ALA A 429 12.56 11.08 2.20
C ALA A 429 11.39 12.08 2.08
N ALA A 430 10.15 11.61 2.00
CA ALA A 430 8.97 12.46 2.01
C ALA A 430 8.88 13.25 3.33
N LEU A 431 9.24 12.66 4.48
CA LEU A 431 9.36 13.39 5.75
C LEU A 431 10.47 14.43 5.78
N LEU A 432 11.54 14.24 5.00
CA LEU A 432 12.70 15.13 4.96
C LEU A 432 12.55 16.28 3.93
N LEU A 433 11.66 16.12 2.95
CA LEU A 433 11.46 17.06 1.84
C LEU A 433 10.17 17.89 1.96
N TYR A 434 9.17 17.39 2.70
CA TYR A 434 7.90 18.08 2.97
C TYR A 434 7.86 18.75 4.36
N ARG A 435 8.99 18.75 5.07
CA ARG A 435 9.36 19.78 6.05
C ARG A 435 10.36 20.71 5.37
#